data_AF-A0A7C2EQK9-F1
#
_entry.id   AF-A0A7C2EQK9-F1
#
_cell.length_a   1.000
_cell.length_b   1.000
_cell.length_c   1.000
_cell.angle_alpha   90.00
_cell.angle_beta   90.00
_cell.angle_gamma   90.00
#
_symmetry.space_group_name_H-M   'P 1'
#
loop_
_entity.id
_entity.type
_entity.pdbx_description
1 polymer ?
#
loop_
_entity_poly.entity_id
_entity_poly.type
_entity_poly.pdbx_seq_one_letter_code
_entity_poly.pdbx_strand_id
1 'polypeptide(L)'
;MMAVQPEDLAPLEQVVLGVLSLGLPPSRAAGDDRFRVDYVCAVTHGLRSAGHAHAYLDAASGRATREFREQLEEAVRALTEKGLVAQQPAGLPAAAGSIDAALAVDMVDPDIHPAVLDRYLGQQCMELLLRHPDVYPFLMERYAKAGEVWRRIRERLSPNW
;
A
#
# COMPACT_ATOMS: atom_id res chain seq x y z
N MET A 1 9.61 -24.92 -9.55
CA MET A 1 8.89 -23.67 -9.83
C MET A 1 9.91 -22.56 -9.67
N MET A 2 10.21 -21.80 -10.73
CA MET A 2 11.15 -20.68 -10.61
C MET A 2 10.54 -19.61 -9.69
N ALA A 3 11.36 -19.03 -8.81
CA ALA A 3 10.91 -17.97 -7.92
C ALA A 3 10.70 -16.69 -8.74
N VAL A 4 9.48 -16.13 -8.69
CA VAL A 4 9.14 -14.86 -9.35
C VAL A 4 10.09 -13.77 -8.84
N GLN A 5 10.68 -13.01 -9.77
CA GLN A 5 11.51 -11.83 -9.47
C GLN A 5 10.75 -10.54 -9.77
N PRO A 6 11.18 -9.37 -9.25
CA PRO A 6 10.52 -8.11 -9.53
C PRO A 6 10.38 -7.81 -11.04
N GLU A 7 11.38 -8.14 -11.85
CA GLU A 7 11.38 -7.97 -13.30
C GLU A 7 10.32 -8.80 -14.05
N ASP A 8 9.80 -9.86 -13.44
CA ASP A 8 8.70 -10.66 -13.99
C ASP A 8 7.32 -10.00 -13.78
N LEU A 9 7.27 -8.92 -13.00
CA LEU A 9 6.04 -8.19 -12.67
C LEU A 9 5.86 -6.96 -13.55
N ALA A 10 4.61 -6.65 -13.88
CA ALA A 10 4.27 -5.40 -14.55
C ALA A 10 4.62 -4.19 -13.66
N PRO A 11 4.89 -3.00 -14.24
CA PRO A 11 5.31 -1.84 -13.46
C PRO A 11 4.35 -1.44 -12.33
N LEU A 12 3.04 -1.55 -12.53
CA LEU A 12 2.04 -1.26 -11.50
C LEU A 12 1.97 -2.38 -10.43
N GLU A 13 2.18 -3.64 -10.80
CA GLU A 13 2.25 -4.76 -9.84
C GLU A 13 3.44 -4.58 -8.88
N GLN A 14 4.60 -4.16 -9.39
CA GLN A 14 5.76 -3.82 -8.57
C GLN A 14 5.45 -2.66 -7.60
N VAL A 15 4.72 -1.63 -8.07
CA VAL A 15 4.29 -0.51 -7.23
C VAL A 15 3.37 -1.00 -6.11
N VAL A 16 2.35 -1.81 -6.42
CA VAL A 16 1.41 -2.34 -5.45
C VAL A 16 2.13 -3.15 -4.37
N LEU A 17 2.95 -4.13 -4.77
CA LEU A 17 3.68 -4.96 -3.82
C LEU A 17 4.62 -4.12 -2.95
N GLY A 18 5.39 -3.21 -3.55
CA GLY A 18 6.31 -2.37 -2.81
C GLY A 18 5.63 -1.42 -1.83
N VAL A 19 4.51 -0.80 -2.23
CA VAL A 19 3.71 0.08 -1.36
C VAL A 19 3.08 -0.69 -0.21
N LEU A 20 2.53 -1.88 -0.45
CA LEU A 20 1.98 -2.71 0.62
C LEU A 20 3.07 -3.19 1.59
N SER A 21 4.29 -3.44 1.09
CA SER A 21 5.44 -3.81 1.92
C SER A 21 6.03 -2.67 2.75
N LEU A 22 5.67 -1.41 2.51
CA LEU A 22 6.06 -0.30 3.40
C LEU A 22 5.44 -0.39 4.80
N GLY A 23 4.33 -1.13 4.95
CA GLY A 23 3.63 -1.23 6.23
C GLY A 23 2.96 0.07 6.68
N LEU A 24 2.40 0.82 5.72
CA LEU A 24 1.63 2.03 6.02
C LEU A 24 0.35 1.69 6.83
N PRO A 25 -0.06 2.55 7.77
CA PRO A 25 -1.31 2.37 8.50
C PRO A 25 -2.52 2.58 7.59
N PRO A 26 -3.67 1.97 7.93
CA PRO A 26 -4.93 2.28 7.28
C PRO A 26 -5.24 3.78 7.37
N SER A 27 -5.76 4.37 6.29
CA SER A 27 -6.04 5.82 6.21
C SER A 27 -6.99 6.32 7.30
N ARG A 28 -8.01 5.53 7.66
CA ARG A 28 -8.95 5.85 8.75
C ARG A 28 -8.25 5.95 10.09
N ALA A 29 -7.37 5.00 10.40
CA ALA A 29 -6.58 5.02 11.63
C ALA A 29 -5.56 6.18 11.64
N ALA A 30 -5.06 6.58 10.46
CA ALA A 30 -4.23 7.76 10.31
C ALA A 30 -5.00 9.09 10.42
N GLY A 31 -6.30 9.10 10.09
CA GLY A 31 -7.10 10.31 9.91
C GLY A 31 -6.65 11.15 8.71
N ASP A 32 -6.02 10.53 7.71
CA ASP A 32 -5.44 11.20 6.54
C ASP A 32 -5.63 10.32 5.29
N ASP A 33 -6.45 10.77 4.34
CA ASP A 33 -6.75 10.07 3.08
C ASP A 33 -5.51 9.85 2.20
N ARG A 34 -4.41 10.56 2.45
CA ARG A 34 -3.14 10.35 1.75
C ARG A 34 -2.39 9.07 2.16
N PHE A 35 -2.95 8.31 3.11
CA PHE A 35 -2.49 6.95 3.45
C PHE A 35 -3.30 5.86 2.73
N ARG A 36 -4.32 6.22 1.95
CA ARG A 36 -5.05 5.22 1.15
C ARG A 36 -4.10 4.57 0.15
N VAL A 37 -4.23 3.26 -0.03
CA VAL A 37 -3.36 2.49 -0.94
C VAL A 37 -3.48 3.00 -2.37
N ASP A 38 -4.70 3.29 -2.82
CA ASP A 38 -4.94 3.84 -4.17
C ASP A 38 -4.22 5.18 -4.40
N TYR A 39 -4.25 6.08 -3.42
CA TYR A 39 -3.53 7.34 -3.46
C TYR A 39 -2.01 7.12 -3.52
N VAL A 40 -1.46 6.31 -2.61
CA VAL A 40 0.00 6.09 -2.54
C VAL A 40 0.50 5.39 -3.81
N CYS A 41 -0.26 4.42 -4.33
CA CYS A 41 0.04 3.78 -5.61
C CYS A 41 -0.06 4.77 -6.78
N ALA A 42 -1.07 5.65 -6.82
CA ALA A 42 -1.23 6.65 -7.88
C ALA A 42 -0.04 7.62 -7.94
N VAL A 43 0.35 8.17 -6.79
CA VAL A 43 1.49 9.10 -6.71
C VAL A 43 2.80 8.39 -7.03
N THR A 44 3.02 7.20 -6.46
CA THR A 44 4.24 6.41 -6.71
C THR A 44 4.37 6.03 -8.17
N HIS A 45 3.27 5.57 -8.79
CA HIS A 45 3.25 5.22 -10.20
C HIS A 45 3.46 6.46 -11.07
N GLY A 46 2.79 7.59 -10.79
CA GLY A 46 2.94 8.86 -11.51
C GLY A 46 4.36 9.42 -11.47
N LEU A 47 5.01 9.40 -10.30
CA LEU A 47 6.40 9.81 -10.16
C LEU A 47 7.35 8.90 -10.95
N ARG A 48 7.11 7.59 -10.93
CA ARG A 48 7.98 6.60 -11.59
C ARG A 48 7.81 6.57 -13.11
N SER A 49 6.58 6.67 -13.63
CA SER A 49 6.28 6.48 -15.05
C SER A 49 6.21 7.78 -15.83
N ALA A 50 5.68 8.84 -15.23
CA ALA A 50 5.42 10.12 -15.88
C ALA A 50 6.26 11.27 -15.32
N GLY A 51 6.99 11.06 -14.22
CA GLY A 51 7.74 12.12 -13.52
C GLY A 51 6.85 13.14 -12.78
N HIS A 52 5.55 12.84 -12.60
CA HIS A 52 4.58 13.78 -12.03
C HIS A 52 3.66 13.09 -11.01
N ALA A 53 3.66 13.58 -9.76
CA ALA A 53 2.88 13.02 -8.66
C ALA A 53 1.36 13.02 -8.90
N HIS A 54 0.87 13.96 -9.70
CA HIS A 54 -0.56 14.17 -9.94
C HIS A 54 -1.10 13.51 -11.21
N ALA A 55 -0.26 12.74 -11.93
CA ALA A 55 -0.63 12.14 -13.22
C ALA A 55 -1.91 11.28 -13.17
N TYR A 56 -2.16 10.65 -12.02
CA TYR A 56 -3.29 9.73 -11.82
C TYR A 56 -4.24 10.20 -10.72
N LEU A 57 -4.17 11.48 -10.34
CA LEU A 57 -5.03 12.08 -9.33
C LEU A 57 -6.05 13.03 -9.99
N ASP A 58 -7.29 12.95 -9.54
CA ASP A 58 -8.32 13.92 -9.88
C ASP A 58 -8.00 15.26 -9.20
N ALA A 59 -7.96 16.34 -9.99
CA ALA A 59 -7.50 17.64 -9.52
C ALA A 59 -8.45 18.29 -8.48
N ALA A 60 -9.75 17.96 -8.51
CA ALA A 60 -10.75 18.54 -7.62
C ALA A 60 -10.79 17.83 -6.26
N SER A 61 -10.69 16.49 -6.28
CA SER A 61 -10.84 15.66 -5.08
C SER A 61 -9.50 15.21 -4.47
N GLY A 62 -8.40 15.28 -5.23
CA GLY A 62 -7.10 14.74 -4.83
C GLY A 62 -7.06 13.21 -4.72
N ARG A 63 -8.13 12.53 -5.15
CA ARG A 63 -8.25 11.06 -5.14
C ARG A 63 -7.69 10.47 -6.42
N ALA A 64 -7.33 9.18 -6.39
CA ALA A 64 -7.00 8.45 -7.62
C ALA A 64 -8.15 8.60 -8.64
N THR A 65 -7.81 8.78 -9.91
CA THR A 65 -8.80 8.79 -11.00
C THR A 65 -9.52 7.45 -11.08
N ARG A 66 -10.71 7.42 -11.71
CA ARG A 66 -11.46 6.18 -11.88
C ARG A 66 -10.67 5.18 -12.71
N GLU A 67 -10.07 5.66 -13.79
CA GLU A 67 -9.26 4.89 -14.72
C GLU A 67 -8.06 4.25 -14.03
N PHE A 68 -7.40 4.99 -13.13
CA PHE A 68 -6.30 4.42 -12.35
C PHE A 68 -6.77 3.39 -11.32
N ARG A 69 -7.93 3.59 -10.69
CA ARG A 69 -8.49 2.57 -9.78
C ARG A 69 -8.81 1.26 -10.52
N GLU A 70 -9.37 1.34 -11.72
CA GLU A 70 -9.61 0.15 -12.56
C GLU A 70 -8.29 -0.58 -12.91
N GLN A 71 -7.21 0.17 -13.21
CA GLN A 71 -5.87 -0.41 -13.42
C GLN A 71 -5.29 -1.04 -12.14
N LEU A 72 -5.53 -0.42 -10.98
CA LEU A 72 -5.08 -0.93 -9.69
C LEU A 72 -5.79 -2.24 -9.33
N GLU A 73 -7.11 -2.31 -9.56
CA GLU A 73 -7.89 -3.54 -9.39
C GLU A 73 -7.38 -4.68 -10.29
N GLU A 74 -7.04 -4.36 -11.54
CA GLU A 74 -6.42 -5.30 -12.48
C GLU A 74 -5.09 -5.83 -11.95
N ALA A 75 -4.20 -4.94 -11.51
CA ALA A 75 -2.89 -5.32 -10.97
C ALA A 75 -3.03 -6.19 -9.72
N VAL A 76 -3.98 -5.88 -8.83
CA VAL A 76 -4.25 -6.71 -7.64
C VAL A 76 -4.78 -8.08 -8.04
N ARG A 77 -5.70 -8.16 -9.00
CA ARG A 77 -6.21 -9.45 -9.49
C ARG A 77 -5.09 -10.30 -10.08
N ALA A 78 -4.24 -9.71 -10.91
CA ALA A 78 -3.10 -10.39 -11.52
C ALA A 78 -2.07 -10.85 -10.47
N LEU A 79 -1.85 -10.09 -9.40
CA LEU A 79 -1.03 -10.50 -8.25
C LEU A 79 -1.67 -11.64 -7.44
N THR A 80 -2.99 -11.65 -7.32
CA THR A 80 -3.74 -12.74 -6.67
C THR A 80 -3.65 -14.03 -7.49
N GLU A 81 -3.81 -13.96 -8.82
CA GLU A 81 -3.63 -15.10 -9.72
C GLU A 81 -2.21 -15.69 -9.66
N LYS A 82 -1.20 -14.83 -9.47
CA LYS A 82 0.19 -15.24 -9.23
C LYS A 82 0.45 -15.81 -7.83
N GLY A 83 -0.54 -15.79 -6.93
CA GLY A 83 -0.40 -16.24 -5.54
C GLY A 83 0.46 -15.35 -4.66
N LEU A 84 0.65 -14.08 -5.04
CA LEU A 84 1.54 -13.12 -4.35
C LEU A 84 0.81 -12.28 -3.32
N VAL A 85 -0.50 -12.06 -3.52
CA VAL A 85 -1.37 -11.37 -2.57
C VAL A 85 -2.69 -12.10 -2.40
N ALA A 86 -3.29 -12.01 -1.22
CA ALA A 86 -4.64 -12.49 -0.95
C ALA A 86 -5.59 -11.32 -0.71
N GLN A 87 -6.76 -11.32 -1.36
CA GLN A 87 -7.81 -10.38 -0.98
C GLN A 87 -8.24 -10.65 0.46
N GLN A 88 -8.33 -9.59 1.26
CA GLN A 88 -8.93 -9.68 2.59
C GLN A 88 -10.42 -9.35 2.45
N PRO A 89 -11.33 -10.27 2.81
CA PRO A 89 -12.75 -9.95 2.83
C PRO A 89 -13.01 -8.85 3.87
N ALA A 90 -13.90 -7.92 3.54
CA ALA A 90 -14.29 -6.84 4.42
C ALA A 90 -14.78 -7.38 5.78
N GLY A 91 -14.29 -6.80 6.88
CA GLY A 91 -14.72 -7.17 8.23
C GLY A 91 -13.94 -8.31 8.91
N LEU A 92 -12.91 -8.89 8.28
CA LEU A 92 -11.98 -9.81 8.95
C LEU A 92 -10.75 -9.07 9.51
N PRO A 93 -10.17 -9.55 10.63
CA PRO A 93 -8.90 -9.02 11.14
C PRO A 93 -7.81 -9.21 10.09
N ALA A 94 -6.93 -8.22 9.98
CA ALA A 94 -5.84 -8.26 9.04
C ALA A 94 -4.96 -9.51 9.29
N ALA A 95 -4.52 -10.19 8.22
CA ALA A 95 -3.81 -11.47 8.28
C ALA A 95 -2.61 -11.49 9.25
N ALA A 96 -2.33 -12.64 9.88
CA ALA A 96 -1.31 -12.78 10.92
C ALA A 96 0.07 -12.23 10.49
N GLY A 97 0.53 -11.20 11.20
CA GLY A 97 1.70 -10.38 10.87
C GLY A 97 1.35 -8.93 10.50
N SER A 98 0.07 -8.66 10.22
CA SER A 98 -0.57 -7.37 10.52
C SER A 98 -1.17 -7.43 11.93
N ILE A 99 -1.11 -6.29 12.60
CA ILE A 99 -1.12 -6.15 14.06
C ILE A 99 -2.49 -6.53 14.66
N ASP A 100 -2.42 -7.30 15.76
CA ASP A 100 -3.33 -7.52 16.90
C ASP A 100 -4.87 -7.39 16.74
N ALA A 101 -5.63 -8.30 17.36
CA ALA A 101 -7.10 -8.31 17.35
C ALA A 101 -7.72 -7.04 17.97
N ALA A 102 -6.95 -6.29 18.76
CA ALA A 102 -7.36 -5.01 19.34
C ALA A 102 -7.44 -3.86 18.31
N LEU A 103 -6.77 -3.99 17.15
CA LEU A 103 -6.87 -3.06 16.01
C LEU A 103 -8.16 -3.22 15.19
N ALA A 104 -9.04 -4.16 15.55
CA ALA A 104 -10.30 -4.41 14.85
C ALA A 104 -11.34 -3.26 14.97
N VAL A 105 -11.00 -2.16 15.63
CA VAL A 105 -11.81 -0.94 15.68
C VAL A 105 -11.33 0.03 14.60
N ASP A 106 -11.57 -0.32 13.34
CA ASP A 106 -12.38 0.47 12.40
C ASP A 106 -12.29 -0.18 11.02
N MET A 107 -13.44 -0.44 10.42
CA MET A 107 -13.56 -1.18 9.17
C MET A 107 -12.59 -0.63 8.11
N VAL A 108 -11.82 -1.51 7.46
CA VAL A 108 -11.09 -1.18 6.23
C VAL A 108 -12.10 -0.55 5.26
N ASP A 109 -11.84 0.67 4.80
CA ASP A 109 -12.47 1.11 3.56
C ASP A 109 -11.94 0.16 2.49
N PRO A 110 -12.78 -0.71 1.87
CA PRO A 110 -12.36 -1.86 1.07
C PRO A 110 -11.62 -1.50 -0.22
N ASP A 111 -11.18 -0.25 -0.37
CA ASP A 111 -10.34 0.21 -1.45
C ASP A 111 -8.93 -0.43 -1.35
N ILE A 112 -8.88 -1.70 -1.75
CA ILE A 112 -7.74 -2.45 -2.27
C ILE A 112 -6.54 -2.48 -1.31
N HIS A 113 -6.69 -3.21 -0.21
CA HIS A 113 -5.58 -3.50 0.71
C HIS A 113 -5.36 -5.02 0.85
N PRO A 114 -4.90 -5.71 -0.21
CA PRO A 114 -4.69 -7.15 -0.13
C PRO A 114 -3.51 -7.49 0.81
N ALA A 115 -3.54 -8.69 1.37
CA ALA A 115 -2.47 -9.20 2.22
C ALA A 115 -1.30 -9.66 1.33
N VAL A 116 -0.09 -9.15 1.57
CA VAL A 116 1.11 -9.63 0.89
C VAL A 116 1.46 -11.03 1.43
N LEU A 117 1.46 -12.03 0.53
CA LEU A 117 1.82 -13.41 0.85
C LEU A 117 3.33 -13.62 0.71
N ASP A 118 3.92 -13.13 -0.38
CA ASP A 118 5.35 -13.17 -0.60
C ASP A 118 6.03 -11.89 -0.09
N ARG A 119 6.41 -11.91 1.19
CA ARG A 119 7.07 -10.76 1.84
C ARG A 119 8.46 -10.47 1.28
N TYR A 120 9.16 -11.50 0.76
CA TYR A 120 10.49 -11.33 0.22
C TYR A 120 10.43 -10.58 -1.12
N LEU A 121 9.56 -11.01 -2.02
CA LEU A 121 9.32 -10.31 -3.29
C LEU A 121 8.76 -8.90 -3.05
N GLY A 122 7.86 -8.74 -2.08
CA GLY A 122 7.35 -7.43 -1.67
C GLY A 122 8.46 -6.48 -1.21
N GLN A 123 9.39 -6.96 -0.37
CA GLN A 123 10.57 -6.20 0.06
C GLN A 123 11.45 -5.81 -1.13
N GLN A 124 11.73 -6.73 -2.06
CA GLN A 124 12.52 -6.43 -3.26
C GLN A 124 11.84 -5.36 -4.13
N CYS A 125 10.52 -5.41 -4.29
CA CYS A 125 9.75 -4.39 -4.98
C CYS A 125 9.83 -3.04 -4.27
N MET A 126 9.72 -3.01 -2.93
CA MET A 126 9.90 -1.79 -2.16
C MET A 126 11.30 -1.19 -2.38
N GLU A 127 12.36 -2.00 -2.30
CA GLU A 127 13.72 -1.54 -2.55
C GLU A 127 13.90 -1.00 -3.97
N LEU A 128 13.25 -1.61 -4.96
CA LEU A 128 13.23 -1.12 -6.34
C LEU A 128 12.60 0.29 -6.42
N LEU A 129 11.48 0.51 -5.72
CA LEU A 129 10.83 1.83 -5.67
C LEU A 129 11.72 2.88 -4.99
N LEU A 130 12.38 2.50 -3.89
CA LEU A 130 13.25 3.41 -3.13
C LEU A 130 14.56 3.78 -3.86
N ARG A 131 14.91 3.09 -4.95
CA ARG A 131 16.02 3.48 -5.82
C ARG A 131 15.65 4.63 -6.76
N HIS A 132 14.36 4.94 -6.94
CA HIS A 132 13.93 6.02 -7.82
C HIS A 132 13.97 7.37 -7.09
N PRO A 133 14.70 8.37 -7.61
CA PRO A 133 15.01 9.61 -6.87
C PRO A 133 13.76 10.43 -6.52
N ASP A 134 12.72 10.42 -7.35
CA ASP A 134 11.49 11.16 -7.05
C ASP A 134 10.51 10.39 -6.16
N VAL A 135 10.57 9.06 -6.19
CA VAL A 135 9.67 8.19 -5.39
C VAL A 135 10.17 8.09 -3.95
N TYR A 136 11.49 8.02 -3.76
CA TYR A 136 12.10 7.86 -2.45
C TYR A 136 11.65 8.95 -1.45
N PRO A 137 11.75 10.26 -1.73
CA PRO A 137 11.33 11.29 -0.79
C PRO A 137 9.85 11.17 -0.42
N PHE A 138 8.99 10.86 -1.39
CA PHE A 138 7.56 10.69 -1.16
C PHE A 138 7.27 9.50 -0.23
N LEU A 139 7.80 8.32 -0.53
CA LEU A 139 7.58 7.12 0.28
C LEU A 139 8.18 7.27 1.68
N MET A 140 9.36 7.89 1.80
CA MET A 140 9.98 8.12 3.11
C MET A 140 9.21 9.13 3.96
N GLU A 141 8.63 10.17 3.35
CA GLU A 141 7.74 11.10 4.07
C GLU A 141 6.51 10.37 4.61
N ARG A 142 5.90 9.49 3.82
CA ARG A 142 4.76 8.66 4.25
C ARG A 142 5.15 7.71 5.37
N TYR A 143 6.29 7.03 5.23
CA TYR A 143 6.82 6.11 6.24
C TYR A 143 7.12 6.82 7.56
N ALA A 144 7.75 8.00 7.53
CA ALA A 144 8.02 8.80 8.72
C ALA A 144 6.72 9.18 9.45
N LYS A 145 5.70 9.62 8.71
CA LYS A 145 4.38 9.94 9.27
C LYS A 145 3.64 8.71 9.79
N ALA A 146 3.83 7.55 9.16
CA ALA A 146 3.28 6.28 9.62
C ALA A 146 3.75 5.90 11.03
N GLY A 147 5.02 6.16 11.37
CA GLY A 147 5.56 5.85 12.69
C GLY A 147 4.79 6.50 13.84
N GLU A 148 4.42 7.77 13.69
CA GLU A 148 3.63 8.50 14.68
C GLU A 148 2.18 7.99 14.77
N VAL A 149 1.59 7.61 13.64
CA VAL A 149 0.26 6.97 13.62
C VAL A 149 0.31 5.63 14.36
N TRP A 150 1.29 4.78 14.06
CA TRP A 150 1.45 3.48 14.71
C TRP A 150 1.74 3.61 16.20
N ARG A 151 2.52 4.61 16.63
CA ARG A 151 2.75 4.93 18.04
C ARG A 151 1.43 5.23 18.76
N ARG A 152 0.64 6.16 18.23
CA ARG A 152 -0.68 6.53 18.81
C ARG A 152 -1.65 5.36 18.86
N ILE A 153 -1.68 4.54 17.81
CA ILE A 153 -2.47 3.30 17.77
C ILE A 153 -2.04 2.36 18.90
N ARG A 154 -0.74 2.10 19.01
CA ARG A 154 -0.20 1.20 20.05
C ARG A 154 -0.57 1.70 21.45
N GLU A 155 -0.38 2.98 21.74
CA GLU A 155 -0.73 3.58 23.03
C GLU A 155 -2.22 3.40 23.39
N ARG A 156 -3.12 3.50 22.40
CA ARG A 156 -4.56 3.28 22.63
C ARG A 156 -4.91 1.82 22.92
N LEU A 157 -4.24 0.89 22.25
CA LEU A 157 -4.50 -0.55 22.38
C LEU A 157 -3.78 -1.16 23.58
N SER A 158 -2.80 -0.44 24.10
CA SER A 158 -1.92 -0.90 25.15
C SER A 158 -1.74 0.17 26.24
N PRO A 159 -2.81 0.55 26.96
CA PRO A 159 -2.76 1.65 27.93
C PRO A 159 -1.99 1.33 29.24
N ASN A 160 -1.55 0.09 29.46
CA ASN A 160 -1.01 -0.38 30.74
C ASN A 160 0.41 -0.98 30.67
N TRP A 161 1.33 -0.30 29.99
CA TRP A 161 2.78 -0.45 30.21
C TRP A 161 3.36 0.88 30.68
#